data_AF-A0A817QCM1-F1
#
_entry.id   AF-A0A817QCM1-F1
#
_cell.length_a   1.000
_cell.length_b   1.000
_cell.length_c   1.000
_cell.angle_alpha   90.00
_cell.angle_beta   90.00
_cell.angle_gamma   90.00
#
_symmetry.space_group_name_H-M   'P 1'
#
loop_
_entity.id
_entity.type
_entity.pdbx_description
1 polymer ?
#
loop_
_entity_poly.entity_id
_entity_poly.type
_entity_poly.pdbx_seq_one_letter_code
_entity_poly.pdbx_strand_id
1 'polypeptide(L)'
;MCSSDSIWIGVSADNRYVCVCPINKFGDRYLLVDRICQMKNNLTCQYGGQCISADEYMISHQKFICICSIGYADDRCEIAENKIILSFSNDIALSQSIFIHFIEVINDGTSMRTTTFRTISLTQHLLTIY
;
A
#
# COMPACT_ATOMS: atom_id res chain seq x y z
N MET A 1 6.70 -30.16 -8.81
CA MET A 1 5.30 -29.67 -8.73
C MET A 1 5.23 -28.59 -7.68
N CYS A 2 4.54 -27.49 -7.99
CA CYS A 2 4.31 -26.38 -7.08
C CYS A 2 3.20 -26.70 -6.06
N SER A 3 3.06 -25.88 -5.01
CA SER A 3 1.92 -25.95 -4.08
C SER A 3 0.59 -25.68 -4.81
N SER A 4 -0.51 -26.25 -4.34
CA SER A 4 -1.81 -26.22 -5.05
C SER A 4 -2.40 -24.81 -5.22
N ASP A 5 -1.97 -23.85 -4.41
CA ASP A 5 -2.38 -22.45 -4.43
C ASP A 5 -1.30 -21.50 -4.98
N SER A 6 -0.19 -22.04 -5.49
CA SER A 6 0.87 -21.25 -6.12
C SER A 6 0.71 -21.19 -7.64
N ILE A 7 1.13 -20.09 -8.25
CA ILE A 7 1.04 -19.90 -9.71
C ILE A 7 2.29 -20.46 -10.36
N TRP A 8 2.15 -21.42 -11.27
CA TRP A 8 3.27 -21.93 -12.05
C TRP A 8 3.60 -20.96 -13.21
N ILE A 9 4.86 -20.55 -13.31
CA ILE A 9 5.33 -19.65 -14.39
C ILE A 9 6.02 -20.44 -15.50
N GLY A 10 6.74 -21.51 -15.15
CA GLY A 10 7.57 -22.21 -16.12
C GLY A 10 8.59 -23.16 -15.50
N VAL A 11 9.59 -23.50 -16.30
CA VAL A 11 10.73 -24.34 -15.90
C VAL A 11 12.01 -23.55 -16.18
N SER A 12 12.94 -23.52 -15.21
CA SER A 12 14.24 -22.85 -15.35
C SER A 12 15.20 -23.65 -16.25
N ALA A 13 16.34 -23.04 -16.61
CA ALA A 13 17.40 -23.70 -17.39
C ALA A 13 17.92 -24.99 -16.74
N ASP A 14 17.82 -25.13 -15.42
CA ASP A 14 18.23 -26.32 -14.65
C ASP A 14 17.09 -27.35 -14.49
N ASN A 15 16.04 -27.27 -15.31
CA ASN A 15 14.86 -28.13 -15.27
C ASN A 15 14.09 -28.10 -13.93
N ARG A 16 14.14 -26.97 -13.21
CA ARG A 16 13.39 -26.75 -11.96
C ARG A 16 12.11 -25.95 -12.21
N TYR A 17 11.01 -26.35 -11.60
CA TYR A 17 9.74 -25.61 -11.69
C TYR A 17 9.86 -24.25 -10.99
N VAL A 18 9.45 -23.19 -11.69
CA VAL A 18 9.40 -21.82 -11.17
C VAL A 18 7.94 -21.50 -10.84
N CYS A 19 7.68 -21.07 -9.61
CA CYS A 19 6.33 -20.74 -9.15
C CYS A 19 6.32 -19.43 -8.34
N VAL A 20 5.20 -18.71 -8.39
CA VAL A 20 4.94 -17.53 -7.55
C VAL A 20 4.22 -17.97 -6.28
N CYS A 21 4.76 -17.59 -5.13
CA CYS A 21 4.19 -17.88 -3.83
C CYS A 21 2.97 -16.99 -3.55
N PRO A 22 1.95 -17.54 -2.87
CA PRO A 22 1.04 -16.72 -2.07
C PRO A 22 1.81 -15.91 -1.01
N ILE A 23 1.29 -14.73 -0.67
CA ILE A 23 1.95 -13.77 0.24
C ILE A 23 2.21 -14.31 1.66
N ASN A 24 1.50 -15.37 2.06
CA ASN A 24 1.57 -15.99 3.38
C ASN A 24 2.28 -17.35 3.37
N LYS A 25 3.06 -17.66 2.32
CA LYS A 25 3.80 -18.93 2.23
C LYS A 25 5.26 -18.71 1.85
N PHE A 26 6.12 -19.53 2.44
CA PHE A 26 7.56 -19.48 2.23
C PHE A 26 8.19 -20.89 2.25
N GLY A 27 9.52 -20.94 2.12
CA GLY A 27 10.30 -22.19 2.10
C GLY A 27 10.27 -22.93 0.77
N ASP A 28 11.00 -24.06 0.71
CA ASP A 28 11.09 -24.86 -0.51
C ASP A 28 9.69 -25.35 -0.94
N ARG A 29 9.35 -25.10 -2.21
CA ARG A 29 8.05 -25.42 -2.82
C ARG A 29 6.82 -24.75 -2.17
N TYR A 30 7.01 -23.77 -1.30
CA TYR A 30 5.94 -22.97 -0.68
C TYR A 30 4.95 -23.81 0.14
N LEU A 31 5.49 -24.74 0.94
CA LEU A 31 4.73 -25.59 1.85
C LEU A 31 4.64 -25.03 3.26
N LEU A 32 5.51 -24.08 3.64
CA LEU A 32 5.46 -23.44 4.95
C LEU A 32 4.50 -22.26 4.90
N VAL A 33 3.65 -22.15 5.91
CA VAL A 33 2.61 -21.12 6.00
C VAL A 33 2.96 -20.17 7.13
N ASP A 34 3.05 -18.89 6.81
CA ASP A 34 3.18 -17.83 7.78
C ASP A 34 1.84 -17.57 8.46
N ARG A 35 1.84 -17.70 9.79
CA ARG A 35 0.65 -17.51 10.62
C ARG A 35 0.59 -16.14 11.30
N ILE A 36 1.59 -15.28 11.13
CA ILE A 36 1.64 -13.94 11.75
C ILE A 36 0.42 -13.12 11.34
N CYS A 37 0.10 -13.12 10.04
CA CYS A 37 -1.08 -12.45 9.49
C CYS A 37 -2.39 -13.27 9.61
N GLN A 38 -2.35 -14.48 10.18
CA GLN A 38 -3.51 -15.38 10.30
C GLN A 38 -4.16 -15.36 11.69
N MET A 39 -3.79 -14.42 12.56
CA MET A 39 -4.44 -14.28 13.87
C MET A 39 -5.94 -14.00 13.67
N LYS A 40 -6.78 -14.90 14.20
CA LYS A 40 -8.24 -14.86 14.09
C LYS A 40 -8.76 -13.46 14.42
N ASN A 41 -9.46 -12.87 13.44
CA ASN A 41 -10.27 -11.63 13.46
C ASN A 41 -9.80 -10.47 12.56
N ASN A 42 -8.82 -10.64 11.64
CA ASN A 42 -8.37 -9.53 10.78
C ASN A 42 -7.95 -8.27 11.59
N LEU A 43 -7.56 -8.45 12.86
CA LEU A 43 -7.28 -7.33 13.75
C LEU A 43 -5.90 -6.74 13.48
N THR A 44 -4.99 -7.45 12.82
CA THR A 44 -3.59 -7.01 12.65
C THR A 44 -3.51 -5.66 11.93
N CYS A 45 -4.21 -5.54 10.80
CA CYS A 45 -4.36 -4.29 10.05
C CYS A 45 -5.84 -3.90 10.01
N GLN A 46 -6.15 -2.66 10.37
CA GLN A 46 -7.50 -2.14 10.43
C GLN A 46 -7.98 -1.64 9.06
N TYR A 47 -9.29 -1.37 8.95
CA TYR A 47 -9.94 -0.75 7.78
C TYR A 47 -9.56 -1.34 6.42
N GLY A 48 -9.40 -2.66 6.36
CA GLY A 48 -9.08 -3.37 5.11
C GLY A 48 -7.62 -3.26 4.69
N GLY A 49 -6.72 -2.86 5.59
CA GLY A 49 -5.27 -2.92 5.35
C GLY A 49 -4.79 -4.35 5.10
N GLN A 50 -3.81 -4.49 4.21
CA GLN A 50 -3.22 -5.79 3.86
C GLN A 50 -2.03 -6.07 4.78
N CYS A 51 -2.10 -7.18 5.52
CA CYS A 51 -1.01 -7.64 6.37
C CYS A 51 0.03 -8.41 5.53
N ILE A 52 1.30 -8.07 5.73
CA ILE A 52 2.46 -8.78 5.19
C ILE A 52 3.34 -9.15 6.37
N SER A 53 3.74 -10.42 6.45
CA SER A 53 4.71 -10.82 7.44
C SER A 53 6.10 -10.35 7.06
N ALA A 54 6.86 -9.89 8.06
CA ALA A 54 8.23 -9.45 7.88
C ALA A 54 9.14 -10.50 8.52
N ASP A 55 9.81 -11.30 7.69
CA ASP A 55 10.77 -12.31 8.16
C ASP A 55 12.14 -11.65 8.40
N GLU A 56 12.58 -11.75 9.66
CA GLU A 56 13.90 -11.44 10.23
C GLU A 56 14.54 -10.04 10.05
N TYR A 57 14.88 -9.45 11.22
CA TYR A 57 16.07 -8.61 11.45
C TYR A 57 16.16 -7.18 10.88
N MET A 58 15.05 -6.55 10.51
CA MET A 58 15.05 -5.12 10.14
C MET A 58 14.38 -4.24 11.20
N ILE A 59 15.18 -3.82 12.20
CA ILE A 59 15.09 -2.56 12.97
C ILE A 59 13.86 -2.35 13.89
N SER A 60 12.76 -3.09 13.72
CA SER A 60 11.52 -2.94 14.48
C SER A 60 11.15 -4.23 15.24
N HIS A 61 10.57 -4.10 16.44
CA HIS A 61 10.06 -5.23 17.25
C HIS A 61 8.83 -5.93 16.62
N GLN A 62 8.38 -5.45 15.46
CA GLN A 62 7.13 -5.82 14.83
C GLN A 62 7.36 -6.88 13.74
N LYS A 63 6.65 -8.00 13.86
CA LYS A 63 6.79 -9.17 12.97
C LYS A 63 5.98 -9.06 11.68
N PHE A 64 5.31 -7.92 11.45
CA PHE A 64 4.44 -7.69 10.31
C PHE A 64 4.44 -6.21 9.93
N ILE A 65 4.02 -5.94 8.70
CA ILE A 65 3.78 -4.61 8.14
C ILE A 65 2.36 -4.57 7.59
N CYS A 66 1.68 -3.44 7.76
CA CYS A 66 0.38 -3.19 7.15
C CYS A 66 0.52 -2.26 5.94
N ILE A 67 -0.01 -2.69 4.80
CA ILE A 67 -0.24 -1.81 3.65
C ILE A 67 -1.65 -1.23 3.81
N CYS A 68 -1.73 0.07 4.06
CA CYS A 68 -2.99 0.74 4.30
C CYS A 68 -3.76 1.05 3.02
N SER A 69 -5.09 0.94 3.14
CA SER A 69 -5.98 1.45 2.11
C SER A 69 -5.91 2.98 2.07
N ILE A 70 -6.21 3.55 0.90
CA ILE A 70 -6.22 5.02 0.71
C ILE A 70 -7.10 5.68 1.78
N GLY A 71 -6.58 6.70 2.45
CA GLY A 71 -7.29 7.43 3.51
C GLY A 71 -7.11 6.86 4.90
N TYR A 72 -6.22 5.88 5.07
CA TYR A 72 -5.84 5.34 6.37
C TYR A 72 -4.32 5.29 6.49
N ALA A 73 -3.81 5.55 7.69
CA ALA A 73 -2.39 5.66 7.98
C ALA A 73 -2.04 5.02 9.33
N ASP A 74 -0.73 5.02 9.62
CA ASP A 74 -0.07 4.44 10.79
C ASP A 74 0.15 2.91 10.69
N ASP A 75 0.87 2.35 11.66
CA ASP A 75 1.43 0.99 11.63
C ASP A 75 0.40 -0.12 11.40
N ARG A 76 -0.86 0.11 11.82
CA ARG A 76 -1.97 -0.83 11.67
C ARG A 76 -3.14 -0.20 10.92
N CYS A 77 -2.93 0.90 10.21
CA CYS A 77 -3.95 1.62 9.46
C CYS A 77 -5.09 2.14 10.34
N GLU A 78 -4.85 2.37 11.62
CA GLU A 78 -5.87 2.73 12.61
C GLU A 78 -6.33 4.19 12.52
N ILE A 79 -5.52 5.05 11.92
CA ILE A 79 -5.81 6.48 11.80
C ILE A 79 -6.46 6.75 10.45
N ALA A 80 -7.64 7.34 10.45
CA ALA A 80 -8.23 7.90 9.25
C ALA A 80 -7.54 9.23 8.90
N GLU A 81 -7.02 9.34 7.69
CA GLU A 81 -6.36 10.56 7.21
C GLU A 81 -7.37 11.70 7.01
N ASN A 82 -6.91 12.92 7.22
CA ASN A 82 -7.68 14.11 6.88
C ASN A 82 -7.79 14.21 5.37
N LYS A 83 -9.00 14.47 4.86
CA LYS A 83 -9.21 14.65 3.42
C LYS A 83 -9.39 16.11 3.03
N ILE A 84 -8.78 16.49 1.92
CA ILE A 84 -9.03 17.74 1.23
C ILE A 84 -9.82 17.41 -0.03
N ILE A 85 -11.00 18.01 -0.17
CA ILE A 85 -11.83 17.87 -1.36
C ILE A 85 -11.76 19.17 -2.14
N LEU A 86 -11.20 19.10 -3.35
CA LEU A 86 -11.20 20.21 -4.30
C LEU A 86 -12.34 19.99 -5.29
N SER A 87 -13.25 20.96 -5.34
CA SER A 87 -14.36 20.98 -6.30
C SER A 87 -14.12 22.07 -7.33
N PHE A 88 -14.29 21.74 -8.60
CA PHE A 88 -14.09 22.66 -9.71
C PHE A 88 -15.42 23.00 -10.36
N SER A 89 -15.61 24.27 -10.69
CA SER A 89 -16.77 24.72 -11.43
C SER A 89 -16.67 24.29 -12.90
N ASN A 90 -17.82 24.13 -13.56
CA ASN A 90 -17.93 23.60 -14.92
C ASN A 90 -17.26 24.48 -15.99
N ASP A 91 -16.97 25.74 -15.66
CA ASP A 91 -16.31 26.72 -16.54
C ASP A 91 -14.77 26.64 -16.49
N ILE A 92 -14.20 25.83 -15.60
CA ILE A 92 -12.74 25.64 -15.50
C ILE A 92 -12.32 24.47 -16.40
N ALA A 93 -11.51 24.76 -17.42
CA ALA A 93 -10.88 23.73 -18.23
C ALA A 93 -9.74 23.04 -17.45
N LEU A 94 -10.02 21.87 -16.89
CA LEU A 94 -9.04 21.08 -16.16
C LEU A 94 -8.08 20.34 -17.11
N SER A 95 -6.79 20.41 -16.79
CA SER A 95 -5.78 19.56 -17.42
C SER A 95 -5.87 18.13 -16.86
N GLN A 96 -5.39 17.15 -17.63
CA GLN A 96 -5.43 15.72 -17.23
C GLN A 96 -4.60 15.41 -15.98
N SER A 97 -3.73 16.33 -15.57
CA SER A 97 -2.84 16.20 -14.42
C SER A 97 -2.88 17.48 -13.57
N ILE A 98 -3.05 17.31 -12.26
CA ILE A 98 -2.96 18.36 -11.24
C ILE A 98 -1.74 18.07 -10.37
N PHE A 99 -0.90 19.08 -10.17
CA PHE A 99 0.17 19.07 -9.19
C PHE A 99 -0.27 19.83 -7.95
N ILE A 100 -0.06 19.23 -6.78
CA ILE A 100 -0.45 19.77 -5.49
C ILE A 100 0.83 19.93 -4.66
N HIS A 101 1.10 21.14 -4.22
CA HIS A 101 2.27 21.48 -3.42
C HIS A 101 1.83 21.81 -2.00
N PHE A 102 2.31 21.03 -1.03
CA PHE A 102 2.15 21.29 0.39
C PHE A 102 3.38 22.04 0.89
N ILE A 103 3.16 23.20 1.50
CA ILE A 103 4.21 24.04 2.07
C ILE A 103 3.86 24.27 3.53
N GLU A 104 4.62 23.67 4.42
CA GLU A 104 4.52 23.91 5.86
C GLU A 104 5.49 25.02 6.25
N VAL A 105 4.99 26.01 6.98
CA VAL A 105 5.80 27.13 7.51
C VAL A 105 5.89 26.94 9.02
N ILE A 106 7.04 26.46 9.48
CA ILE A 106 7.33 26.33 10.91
C ILE A 106 7.91 27.67 11.36
N ASN A 107 7.44 28.20 12.50
CA ASN A 107 7.82 29.54 13.00
C ASN A 107 9.34 29.75 13.20
N ASP A 108 10.11 28.66 13.16
CA ASP A 108 11.55 28.62 13.36
C ASP A 108 12.34 28.92 12.06
N GLY A 109 11.64 29.28 10.97
CA GLY A 109 12.23 29.64 9.68
C GLY A 109 12.51 28.45 8.76
N THR A 110 12.24 27.23 9.21
CA THR A 110 12.29 26.02 8.39
C THR A 110 10.97 25.84 7.63
N SER A 111 11.04 25.62 6.32
CA SER A 111 9.88 25.25 5.51
C SER A 111 10.02 23.83 5.00
N MET A 112 9.02 22.98 5.25
CA MET A 112 8.96 21.65 4.66
C MET A 112 8.07 21.70 3.41
N ARG A 113 8.55 21.12 2.31
CA ARG A 113 7.85 21.13 1.01
C ARG A 113 7.68 19.72 0.49
N THR A 114 6.44 19.37 0.17
CA THR A 114 6.10 18.08 -0.44
C THR A 114 5.22 18.33 -1.65
N THR A 115 5.44 17.57 -2.73
CA THR A 115 4.64 17.66 -3.95
C THR A 115 4.03 16.30 -4.25
N THR A 116 2.74 16.30 -4.57
CA THR A 116 2.03 15.13 -5.09
C THR A 116 1.36 15.51 -6.41
N PHE A 117 1.00 14.52 -7.21
CA PHE A 117 0.21 14.75 -8.41
C PHE A 117 -0.94 13.75 -8.48
N ARG A 118 -2.01 14.17 -9.16
CA ARG A 118 -3.19 13.37 -9.43
C ARG A 118 -3.59 13.55 -10.87
N THR A 119 -3.89 12.42 -11.52
CA THR A 119 -4.54 12.42 -12.83
C THR A 119 -6.04 12.49 -12.65
N ILE A 120 -6.70 13.34 -13.42
CA ILE A 120 -8.15 13.51 -13.44
C ILE A 120 -8.69 13.26 -14.84
N SER A 121 -9.82 12.56 -14.90
CA SER A 121 -10.61 12.43 -16.12
C SER A 121 -11.28 13.78 -16.45
N LEU A 122 -11.50 14.03 -17.74
CA LEU A 122 -12.15 15.26 -18.26
C LEU A 122 -13.53 15.52 -17.65
N THR A 123 -14.20 14.49 -17.14
CA THR A 123 -15.54 14.58 -16.55
C THR A 123 -15.53 14.64 -15.02
N GLN A 124 -14.36 14.61 -14.37
CA GLN A 124 -14.26 14.68 -12.92
C GLN A 124 -14.23 16.14 -12.48
N HIS A 125 -15.18 16.51 -11.61
CA HIS A 125 -15.28 17.87 -11.04
C HIS A 125 -14.90 17.90 -9.55
N LEU A 126 -14.54 16.74 -9.00
CA LEU A 126 -14.17 16.54 -7.61
C LEU A 126 -12.85 15.77 -7.57
N LEU A 127 -11.91 16.28 -6.79
CA LEU A 127 -10.66 15.63 -6.47
C LEU A 127 -10.56 15.47 -4.95
N THR A 128 -10.41 14.24 -4.48
CA THR A 128 -10.17 13.95 -3.06
C THR A 128 -8.70 13.63 -2.86
N ILE A 129 -8.08 14.33 -1.92
CA ILE A 129 -6.72 14.12 -1.46
C ILE A 129 -6.82 13.65 -0.02
N TYR A 130 -6.06 12.61 0.32
CA TYR A 130 -5.93 12.06 1.65
C TYR A 130 -4.51 12.36 2.14
#